data_AF-A0A455U7T6-F1
#
_entry.id   AF-A0A455U7T6-F1
#
_cell.length_a   1.000
_cell.length_b   1.000
_cell.length_c   1.000
_cell.angle_alpha   90.00
_cell.angle_beta   90.00
_cell.angle_gamma   90.00
#
_symmetry.space_group_name_H-M   'P 1'
#
loop_
_entity.id
_entity.type
_entity.pdbx_description
1 polymer ?
#
loop_
_entity_poly.entity_id
_entity_poly.type
_entity_poly.pdbx_seq_one_letter_code
_entity_poly.pdbx_strand_id
1 'polypeptide(L)'
;MDKFEVKLDQAARAAWMSHVGGMTQDEIASQLGVSRPGVQRLLALARQEGLVKVHIDHPISNCMALGKTLRDHFELTYCDVVPADNHAVESAASYLAVAAAERIAQLVERSEPLTLSLGTGRSVRAAVEALSRVERPSIALFPWWVMLPGTARPTATMPSW
;
A
#
# COMPACT_ATOMS: atom_id res chain seq x y z
N MET A 1 0.49 -26.20 -12.17
CA MET A 1 -0.09 -24.89 -11.82
C MET A 1 -1.05 -25.12 -10.69
N ASP A 2 -0.83 -24.49 -9.54
CA ASP A 2 -1.68 -24.70 -8.37
C ASP A 2 -3.09 -24.21 -8.66
N LYS A 3 -4.11 -24.94 -8.20
CA LYS A 3 -5.52 -24.58 -8.40
C LYS A 3 -5.84 -23.22 -7.76
N PHE A 4 -5.06 -22.83 -6.77
CA PHE A 4 -5.13 -21.52 -6.13
C PHE A 4 -4.59 -20.39 -7.04
N GLU A 5 -3.43 -20.58 -7.66
CA GLU A 5 -2.85 -19.60 -8.61
C GLU A 5 -3.80 -19.30 -9.78
N VAL A 6 -4.44 -20.34 -10.34
CA VAL A 6 -5.42 -20.17 -11.43
C VAL A 6 -6.61 -19.31 -11.00
N LYS A 7 -7.06 -19.46 -9.75
CA LYS A 7 -8.14 -18.62 -9.20
C LYS A 7 -7.70 -17.18 -8.98
N LEU A 8 -6.47 -16.95 -8.52
CA LEU A 8 -5.92 -15.60 -8.36
C LEU A 8 -5.78 -14.90 -9.72
N ASP A 9 -5.34 -15.61 -10.76
CA ASP A 9 -5.27 -15.06 -12.12
C ASP A 9 -6.66 -14.65 -12.64
N GLN A 10 -7.68 -15.50 -12.45
CA GLN A 10 -9.06 -15.15 -12.80
C GLN A 10 -9.60 -13.95 -11.99
N ALA A 11 -9.24 -13.86 -10.71
CA ALA A 11 -9.62 -12.74 -9.85
C ALA A 11 -8.97 -11.43 -10.31
N ALA A 12 -7.67 -11.47 -10.64
CA ALA A 12 -6.93 -10.33 -11.19
C ALA A 12 -7.54 -9.85 -12.53
N ARG A 13 -7.84 -10.78 -13.43
CA ARG A 13 -8.49 -10.45 -14.73
C ARG A 13 -9.88 -9.83 -14.54
N ALA A 14 -10.71 -10.40 -13.67
CA ALA A 14 -12.03 -9.85 -13.36
C ALA A 14 -11.93 -8.41 -12.81
N ALA A 15 -10.99 -8.19 -11.89
CA ALA A 15 -10.73 -6.86 -11.33
C ALA A 15 -10.25 -5.86 -12.40
N TRP A 16 -9.34 -6.27 -13.28
CA TRP A 16 -8.85 -5.42 -14.37
C TRP A 16 -9.99 -5.00 -15.31
N MET A 17 -10.82 -5.94 -15.76
CA MET A 17 -11.96 -5.64 -16.63
C MET A 17 -12.98 -4.71 -15.96
N SER A 18 -13.22 -4.86 -14.66
CA SER A 18 -14.13 -3.97 -13.93
C SER A 18 -13.55 -2.57 -13.71
N HIS A 19 -12.29 -2.45 -13.30
CA HIS A 19 -11.71 -1.18 -12.84
C HIS A 19 -11.02 -0.39 -13.96
N VAL A 20 -10.37 -1.07 -14.90
CA VAL A 20 -9.68 -0.44 -16.04
C VAL A 20 -10.56 -0.49 -17.29
N GLY A 21 -11.21 -1.63 -17.53
CA GLY A 21 -12.07 -1.83 -18.71
C GLY A 21 -13.46 -1.20 -18.59
N GLY A 22 -13.90 -0.80 -17.39
CA GLY A 22 -15.24 -0.25 -17.14
C GLY A 22 -16.39 -1.22 -17.45
N MET A 23 -16.09 -2.53 -17.57
CA MET A 23 -17.05 -3.54 -17.98
C MET A 23 -18.05 -3.84 -16.86
N THR A 24 -19.29 -4.12 -17.25
CA THR A 24 -20.31 -4.59 -16.33
C THR A 24 -20.04 -6.03 -15.90
N GLN A 25 -20.63 -6.45 -14.78
CA GLN A 25 -20.46 -7.82 -14.28
C GLN A 25 -21.00 -8.88 -15.24
N ASP A 26 -22.02 -8.55 -16.04
CA ASP A 26 -22.58 -9.46 -17.03
C ASP A 26 -21.61 -9.64 -18.21
N GLU A 27 -20.98 -8.56 -18.68
CA GLU A 27 -19.95 -8.64 -19.72
C GLU A 27 -18.71 -9.41 -19.25
N ILE A 28 -18.25 -9.17 -18.01
CA ILE A 28 -17.14 -9.91 -17.41
C ILE A 28 -17.50 -11.39 -17.26
N ALA A 29 -18.73 -11.71 -16.87
CA ALA A 29 -19.22 -13.07 -16.74
C ALA A 29 -19.15 -13.82 -18.07
N SER A 30 -19.65 -13.18 -19.15
CA SER A 30 -19.58 -13.72 -20.51
C SER A 30 -18.12 -13.92 -20.97
N GLN A 31 -17.23 -12.96 -20.69
CA GLN A 31 -15.84 -13.03 -21.15
C GLN A 31 -14.99 -14.05 -20.39
N LEU A 32 -15.24 -14.22 -19.08
CA LEU A 32 -14.52 -15.20 -18.24
C LEU A 32 -15.17 -16.59 -18.24
N GLY A 33 -16.34 -16.76 -18.86
CA GLY A 33 -17.08 -18.03 -18.86
C GLY A 33 -17.58 -18.44 -17.47
N VAL A 34 -17.86 -17.46 -16.61
CA VAL A 34 -18.36 -17.68 -15.24
C VAL A 34 -19.73 -17.03 -15.07
N SER A 35 -20.47 -17.40 -14.03
CA SER A 35 -21.74 -16.74 -13.72
C SER A 35 -21.52 -15.37 -13.08
N ARG A 36 -22.52 -14.48 -13.13
CA ARG A 36 -22.49 -13.16 -12.48
C ARG A 36 -22.16 -13.24 -10.96
N PRO A 37 -22.73 -14.19 -10.17
CA PRO A 37 -22.27 -14.41 -8.79
C PRO A 37 -20.83 -14.92 -8.69
N GLY A 38 -20.34 -15.63 -9.71
CA GLY A 38 -18.94 -16.02 -9.84
C GLY A 38 -18.01 -14.82 -9.99
N VAL A 39 -18.37 -13.85 -10.84
CA VAL A 39 -17.63 -12.58 -10.99
C VAL A 39 -17.58 -11.83 -9.66
N GLN A 40 -18.70 -11.72 -8.94
CA GLN A 40 -18.74 -11.09 -7.62
C GLN A 40 -17.77 -11.76 -6.64
N ARG A 41 -17.71 -13.09 -6.62
CA ARG A 41 -16.75 -13.84 -5.78
C ARG A 41 -15.30 -13.62 -6.20
N LEU A 42 -15.02 -13.53 -7.51
CA LEU A 42 -13.68 -13.24 -8.03
C LEU A 42 -13.24 -11.82 -7.67
N LEU A 43 -14.13 -10.82 -7.79
CA LEU A 43 -13.85 -9.44 -7.37
C LEU A 43 -13.64 -9.34 -5.84
N ALA A 44 -14.46 -10.06 -5.06
CA ALA A 44 -14.28 -10.14 -3.62
C ALA A 44 -12.93 -10.79 -3.25
N LEU A 45 -12.55 -11.88 -3.92
CA LEU A 45 -11.25 -12.53 -3.76
C LEU A 45 -10.10 -11.58 -4.12
N ALA A 46 -10.21 -10.85 -5.23
CA ALA A 46 -9.19 -9.87 -5.63
C ALA A 46 -8.99 -8.77 -4.59
N ARG A 47 -10.07 -8.31 -3.93
CA ARG A 47 -10.00 -7.34 -2.83
C ARG A 47 -9.42 -7.95 -1.57
N GLN A 48 -9.85 -9.16 -1.20
CA GLN A 48 -9.40 -9.87 0.00
C GLN A 48 -7.89 -10.17 -0.05
N GLU A 49 -7.39 -10.57 -1.22
CA GLU A 49 -5.98 -10.90 -1.45
C GLU A 49 -5.14 -9.66 -1.81
N GLY A 50 -5.72 -8.46 -1.78
CA GLY A 50 -5.00 -7.20 -2.02
C GLY A 50 -4.48 -7.03 -3.46
N LEU A 51 -5.06 -7.73 -4.44
CA LEU A 51 -4.68 -7.65 -5.86
C LEU A 51 -5.05 -6.31 -6.51
N VAL A 52 -5.96 -5.55 -5.88
CA VAL A 52 -6.44 -4.26 -6.37
C VAL A 52 -6.08 -3.17 -5.38
N LYS A 53 -5.32 -2.18 -5.85
CA LYS A 53 -5.05 -0.94 -5.12
C LYS A 53 -5.70 0.20 -5.88
N VAL A 54 -6.58 0.93 -5.21
CA VAL A 54 -7.28 2.09 -5.78
C VAL A 54 -6.55 3.33 -5.30
N HIS A 55 -5.88 4.02 -6.22
CA HIS A 55 -5.32 5.33 -5.98
C HIS A 55 -6.34 6.37 -6.45
N ILE A 56 -6.65 7.35 -5.59
CA ILE A 56 -7.58 8.42 -5.90
C ILE A 56 -6.76 9.71 -5.99
N ASP A 57 -6.44 10.11 -7.21
CA ASP A 57 -5.83 11.41 -7.49
C ASP A 57 -6.94 12.48 -7.54
N HIS A 58 -7.39 12.89 -6.37
CA HIS A 58 -8.29 14.02 -6.22
C HIS A 58 -7.68 14.99 -5.21
N PRO A 59 -7.65 16.30 -5.50
CA PRO A 59 -7.27 17.28 -4.51
C PRO A 59 -8.34 17.25 -3.43
N ILE A 60 -8.10 16.50 -2.35
CA ILE A 60 -8.81 16.71 -1.10
C ILE A 60 -8.22 18.00 -0.54
N SER A 61 -8.58 19.14 -1.15
CA SER A 61 -7.95 20.44 -0.92
C SER A 61 -7.90 20.79 0.57
N ASN A 62 -8.89 20.33 1.33
CA ASN A 62 -8.95 20.49 2.77
C ASN A 62 -7.86 19.70 3.52
N CYS A 63 -7.62 18.42 3.18
CA CYS A 63 -6.56 17.62 3.77
C CYS A 63 -5.17 18.18 3.43
N MET A 64 -4.96 18.60 2.17
CA MET A 64 -3.69 19.22 1.76
C MET A 64 -3.43 20.54 2.50
N ALA A 65 -4.45 21.39 2.64
CA ALA A 65 -4.34 22.65 3.37
C ALA A 65 -4.05 22.41 4.87
N LEU A 66 -4.70 21.41 5.49
CA LEU A 66 -4.44 21.01 6.86
C LEU A 66 -3.01 20.49 7.04
N GLY A 67 -2.55 19.61 6.14
CA GLY A 67 -1.19 19.05 6.17
C GLY A 67 -0.12 20.11 6.06
N LYS A 68 -0.32 21.10 5.18
CA LYS A 68 0.57 22.28 5.09
C LYS A 68 0.58 23.08 6.39
N THR A 69 -0.59 23.36 6.96
CA THR A 69 -0.71 24.14 8.21
C THR A 69 0.00 23.44 9.37
N LEU A 70 -0.18 22.12 9.51
CA LEU A 70 0.50 21.33 10.53
C LEU A 70 2.02 21.31 10.33
N ARG A 71 2.46 21.13 9.08
CA ARG A 71 3.88 21.14 8.74
C ARG A 71 4.54 22.46 9.11
N ASP A 72 3.91 23.57 8.74
CA ASP A 72 4.45 24.91 8.96
C ASP A 72 4.41 25.29 10.46
N HIS A 73 3.39 24.85 11.20
CA HIS A 73 3.26 25.12 12.64
C HIS A 73 4.22 24.29 13.51
N PHE A 74 4.45 23.02 13.15
CA PHE A 74 5.30 22.09 13.91
C PHE A 74 6.69 21.89 13.29
N GLU A 75 7.05 22.67 12.27
CA GLU A 75 8.34 22.60 11.56
C GLU A 75 8.70 21.19 11.08
N LEU A 76 7.71 20.45 10.58
CA LEU A 76 7.90 19.06 10.15
C LEU A 76 8.54 18.98 8.77
N THR A 77 9.45 18.03 8.56
CA THR A 77 10.00 17.75 7.22
C THR A 77 8.93 17.18 6.27
N TYR A 78 7.96 16.46 6.83
CA TYR A 78 6.87 15.82 6.09
C TYR A 78 5.63 15.74 6.97
N CYS A 79 4.48 16.08 6.43
CA CYS A 79 3.18 15.88 7.05
C CYS A 79 2.18 15.55 5.94
N ASP A 80 1.38 14.52 6.16
CA ASP A 80 0.33 14.10 5.25
C ASP A 80 -0.93 13.84 6.04
N VAL A 81 -2.08 14.11 5.42
CA VAL A 81 -3.39 14.06 6.06
C VAL A 81 -4.32 13.26 5.18
N VAL A 82 -4.84 12.16 5.72
CA VAL A 82 -5.82 11.31 5.05
C VAL A 82 -7.22 11.63 5.53
N PRO A 83 -8.25 11.50 4.67
CA PRO A 83 -9.62 11.53 5.13
C PRO A 83 -9.88 10.36 6.07
N ALA A 84 -10.62 10.62 7.15
CA ALA A 84 -11.09 9.59 8.06
C ALA A 84 -12.61 9.75 8.22
N ASP A 85 -13.33 8.63 8.25
CA ASP A 85 -14.73 8.63 8.63
C ASP A 85 -14.85 8.68 10.17
N ASN A 86 -15.56 9.68 10.68
CA ASN A 86 -15.78 9.86 12.13
C ASN A 86 -16.59 8.70 12.75
N HIS A 87 -17.31 7.91 11.96
CA HIS A 87 -18.10 6.78 12.45
C HIS A 87 -17.34 5.45 12.49
N ALA A 88 -16.14 5.38 11.92
CA ALA A 88 -15.35 4.15 11.85
C ALA A 88 -13.87 4.42 12.18
N VAL A 89 -13.56 4.51 13.47
CA VAL A 89 -12.18 4.69 13.97
C VAL A 89 -11.23 3.59 13.47
N GLU A 90 -11.75 2.37 13.26
CA GLU A 90 -11.00 1.26 12.67
C GLU A 90 -10.67 1.51 11.19
N SER A 91 -11.54 2.22 10.46
CA SER A 91 -11.33 2.60 9.07
C SER A 91 -10.22 3.64 8.92
N ALA A 92 -10.09 4.56 9.89
CA ALA A 92 -9.01 5.56 9.91
C ALA A 92 -7.61 4.91 9.90
N ALA A 93 -7.44 3.78 10.60
CA ALA A 93 -6.18 3.05 10.60
C ALA A 93 -5.84 2.47 9.21
N SER A 94 -6.84 1.98 8.47
CA SER A 94 -6.66 1.48 7.11
C SER A 94 -6.29 2.60 6.13
N TYR A 95 -6.93 3.77 6.23
CA TYR A 95 -6.57 4.93 5.39
C TYR A 95 -5.14 5.41 5.66
N LEU A 96 -4.74 5.49 6.93
CA LEU A 96 -3.37 5.83 7.32
C LEU A 96 -2.35 4.80 6.80
N ALA A 97 -2.69 3.52 6.87
CA ALA A 97 -1.82 2.44 6.39
C ALA A 97 -1.54 2.55 4.89
N VAL A 98 -2.55 2.85 4.08
CA VAL A 98 -2.39 3.02 2.62
C VAL A 98 -1.50 4.23 2.31
N ALA A 99 -1.75 5.40 2.91
CA ALA A 99 -0.92 6.58 2.67
C ALA A 99 0.53 6.39 3.14
N ALA A 100 0.73 5.74 4.29
CA ALA A 100 2.07 5.39 4.77
C ALA A 100 2.78 4.43 3.81
N ALA A 101 2.08 3.42 3.29
CA ALA A 101 2.61 2.48 2.31
C ALA A 101 3.02 3.16 1.00
N GLU A 102 2.18 4.05 0.47
CA GLU A 102 2.51 4.85 -0.72
C GLU A 102 3.76 5.71 -0.48
N ARG A 103 3.85 6.36 0.69
CA ARG A 103 5.02 7.15 1.04
C ARG A 103 6.29 6.30 1.13
N ILE A 104 6.21 5.13 1.76
CA ILE A 104 7.34 4.19 1.84
C ILE A 104 7.74 3.73 0.43
N ALA A 105 6.78 3.38 -0.43
CA ALA A 105 7.06 2.97 -1.80
C ALA A 105 7.81 4.06 -2.58
N GLN A 106 7.39 5.33 -2.48
CA GLN A 106 8.09 6.46 -3.10
C GLN A 106 9.52 6.66 -2.56
N LEU A 107 9.75 6.44 -1.26
CA LEU A 107 11.08 6.51 -0.67
C LEU A 107 11.98 5.37 -1.18
N VAL A 108 11.40 4.19 -1.31
CA VAL A 108 12.06 2.96 -1.77
C VAL A 108 12.40 3.00 -3.28
N GLU A 109 11.61 3.72 -4.08
CA GLU A 109 11.90 3.90 -5.51
C GLU A 109 13.11 4.80 -5.80
N ARG A 110 13.57 5.59 -4.81
CA ARG A 110 14.74 6.46 -4.95
C ARG A 110 16.00 5.63 -5.26
N SER A 111 16.89 6.20 -6.07
CA SER A 111 18.13 5.54 -6.51
C SER A 111 19.21 5.43 -5.43
N GLU A 112 19.01 6.08 -4.27
CA GLU A 112 19.99 6.12 -3.18
C GLU A 112 19.84 4.89 -2.26
N PRO A 113 20.95 4.32 -1.76
CA PRO A 113 20.89 3.26 -0.74
C PRO A 113 20.14 3.75 0.50
N LEU A 114 19.06 3.06 0.84
CA LEU A 114 18.16 3.45 1.93
C LEU A 114 18.25 2.47 3.10
N THR A 115 18.52 2.99 4.29
CA THR A 115 18.42 2.24 5.54
C THR A 115 17.11 2.62 6.22
N LEU A 116 16.22 1.64 6.39
CA LEU A 116 14.94 1.83 7.08
C LEU A 116 14.97 1.16 8.45
N SER A 117 14.61 1.94 9.46
CA SER A 117 14.34 1.43 10.81
C SER A 117 12.84 1.20 10.98
N LEU A 118 12.48 0.05 11.55
CA LEU A 118 11.08 -0.28 11.83
C LEU A 118 10.79 -0.20 13.33
N GLY A 119 9.84 0.66 13.67
CA GLY A 119 9.22 0.71 14.99
C GLY A 119 8.25 -0.45 15.22
N THR A 120 7.70 -0.54 16.43
CA THR A 120 6.66 -1.50 16.77
C THR A 120 5.31 -0.77 16.93
N GLY A 121 4.23 -1.37 16.42
CA GLY A 121 2.89 -0.81 16.58
C GLY A 121 1.89 -1.26 15.51
N ARG A 122 0.60 -1.12 15.81
CA ARG A 122 -0.50 -1.50 14.91
C ARG A 122 -0.46 -0.72 13.60
N SER A 123 -0.17 0.59 13.65
CA SER A 123 -0.09 1.44 12.46
C SER A 123 1.10 1.09 11.56
N VAL A 124 2.27 0.78 12.16
CA VAL A 124 3.46 0.37 11.41
C VAL A 124 3.21 -0.97 10.72
N ARG A 125 2.64 -1.94 11.44
CA ARG A 125 2.27 -3.24 10.87
C ARG A 125 1.30 -3.07 9.70
N ALA A 126 0.23 -2.30 9.88
CA ALA A 126 -0.76 -2.07 8.84
C ALA A 126 -0.15 -1.41 7.59
N ALA A 127 0.75 -0.44 7.77
CA ALA A 127 1.46 0.17 6.65
C ALA A 127 2.35 -0.83 5.88
N VAL A 128 3.04 -1.73 6.60
CA VAL A 128 3.85 -2.78 5.97
C VAL A 128 2.98 -3.79 5.22
N GLU A 129 1.83 -4.18 5.78
CA GLU A 129 0.85 -5.07 5.12
C GLU A 129 0.21 -4.43 3.89
N ALA A 130 0.03 -3.11 3.89
CA ALA A 130 -0.49 -2.35 2.75
C ALA A 130 0.55 -2.10 1.64
N LEU A 131 1.85 -2.26 1.93
CA LEU A 131 2.93 -2.04 0.96
C LEU A 131 2.89 -3.10 -0.16
N SER A 132 3.09 -2.68 -1.40
CA SER A 132 3.26 -3.63 -2.51
C SER A 132 4.55 -4.40 -2.32
N ARG A 133 4.61 -5.64 -2.82
CA ARG A 133 5.88 -6.38 -2.86
C ARG A 133 6.86 -5.61 -3.74
N VAL A 134 7.93 -5.11 -3.14
CA VAL A 134 9.02 -4.43 -3.84
C VAL A 134 10.28 -5.27 -3.71
N GLU A 135 10.84 -5.68 -4.84
CA GLU A 135 12.13 -6.36 -4.88
C GLU A 135 13.25 -5.34 -5.13
N ARG A 136 13.88 -4.89 -4.04
CA ARG A 136 15.02 -3.97 -4.09
C ARG A 136 16.13 -4.46 -3.16
N PRO A 137 17.18 -5.12 -3.71
CA PRO A 137 18.27 -5.68 -2.90
C PRO A 137 19.17 -4.62 -2.24
N SER A 138 19.03 -3.34 -2.60
CA SER A 138 19.78 -2.20 -2.04
C SER A 138 19.17 -1.61 -0.77
N ILE A 139 18.09 -2.17 -0.24
CA ILE A 139 17.46 -1.72 1.00
C ILE A 139 17.91 -2.59 2.15
N ALA A 140 18.41 -1.94 3.21
CA ALA A 140 18.74 -2.62 4.45
C ALA A 140 17.69 -2.30 5.52
N LEU A 141 17.02 -3.33 6.05
CA LEU A 141 16.02 -3.23 7.10
C LEU A 141 16.65 -3.53 8.46
N PHE A 142 16.48 -2.63 9.43
CA PHE A 142 16.93 -2.84 10.80
C PHE A 142 15.83 -2.56 11.82
N PRO A 143 15.87 -3.20 12.99
CA PRO A 143 15.02 -2.79 14.10
C PRO A 143 15.37 -1.37 14.58
N TRP A 144 14.38 -0.62 15.05
CA TRP A 144 14.56 0.79 15.44
C TRP A 144 15.65 1.04 16.48
N TRP A 145 15.87 0.11 17.43
CA TRP A 145 16.88 0.26 18.48
C TRP A 145 18.32 0.28 17.93
N VAL A 146 18.55 -0.22 16.71
CA VAL A 146 19.86 -0.17 16.04
C VAL A 146 20.24 1.25 15.64
N MET A 147 19.28 2.18 15.55
CA MET A 147 19.55 3.60 15.26
C MET A 147 19.78 4.46 16.51
N LEU A 148 19.77 3.88 17.72
CA LEU A 148 20.00 4.63 18.96
C LEU A 148 21.45 5.15 19.05
N PRO A 149 21.69 6.28 19.74
CA PRO A 149 23.05 6.76 19.98
C PRO A 149 23.89 5.69 20.72
N GLY A 150 25.02 5.28 20.15
CA GLY A 150 25.94 4.30 20.75
C GLY A 150 26.00 2.94 20.06
N THR A 151 25.10 2.64 19.13
CA THR A 151 25.18 1.46 18.25
C THR A 151 25.85 1.80 16.92
N ALA A 152 26.67 0.89 16.38
CA ALA A 152 27.28 1.08 15.07
C ALA A 152 26.17 1.17 14.02
N ARG A 153 26.07 2.32 13.33
CA ARG A 153 25.10 2.48 12.24
C ARG A 153 25.47 1.53 11.11
N PRO A 154 24.58 0.61 10.72
CA PRO A 154 24.84 -0.25 9.57
C PRO A 154 24.91 0.63 8.32
N THR A 155 26.05 0.63 7.64
CA THR A 155 26.17 1.20 6.30
C THR A 155 25.49 0.29 5.30
N ALA A 156 24.73 0.86 4.37
CA ALA A 156 24.12 0.16 3.23
C ALA A 156 25.17 -0.28 2.18
N THR A 157 26.34 -0.76 2.62
CA THR A 157 27.35 -1.35 1.76
C THR A 157 26.94 -2.78 1.43
N MET A 158 26.36 -2.96 0.24
CA MET A 158 26.08 -4.26 -0.36
C MET A 158 27.33 -5.15 -0.34
N PRO A 159 27.26 -6.40 0.15
CA PRO A 159 28.15 -7.44 -0.34
C PRO A 159 27.64 -7.88 -1.72
N SER A 160 28.50 -7.76 -2.73
CA SER A 160 28.28 -8.34 -4.05
C SER A 160 28.16 -9.86 -3.93
N TRP A 161 27.00 -10.41 -4.26
CA TRP A 161 26.79 -11.84 -4.56
C TRP A 161 26.10 -11.93 -5.91
#